data_AF-A0A7X2RQU3-F1
#
_entry.id   AF-A0A7X2RQU3-F1
#
_cell.length_a   1.000
_cell.length_b   1.000
_cell.length_c   1.000
_cell.angle_alpha   90.00
_cell.angle_beta   90.00
_cell.angle_gamma   90.00
#
_symmetry.space_group_name_H-M   'P 1'
#
loop_
_entity.id
_entity.type
_entity.pdbx_description
1 polymer ?
#
loop_
_entity_poly.entity_id
_entity_poly.type
_entity_poly.pdbx_seq_one_letter_code
_entity_poly.pdbx_strand_id
1 'polypeptide(L)'
;MRIVEDKLAIYELIASHPPSADTGHAHYRLSAYQDDGVFDRGPTLGGAQGAREIAAFIQRPEHEAAIRGGLAHFTGLPLIDLRGDQAIVTSYLMIVHLDHEGAKRVYITGALGGNA
;
A
#
# COMPACT_ATOMS: atom_id res chain seq x y z
N MET A 1 26.99 2.57 -13.50
CA MET A 1 26.25 1.57 -12.69
C MET A 1 25.23 2.20 -11.76
N ARG A 2 25.50 3.37 -11.14
CA ARG A 2 24.59 4.05 -10.20
C ARG A 2 23.09 4.04 -10.52
N ILE A 3 22.68 4.45 -11.72
CA ILE A 3 21.24 4.50 -12.09
C ILE A 3 20.54 3.13 -11.96
N VAL A 4 21.24 2.03 -12.28
CA VAL A 4 20.66 0.69 -12.19
C VAL A 4 20.58 0.25 -10.72
N GLU A 5 21.60 0.56 -9.93
CA GLU A 5 21.63 0.27 -8.49
C GLU A 5 20.54 1.05 -7.74
N ASP A 6 20.36 2.34 -8.05
CA ASP A 6 19.30 3.18 -7.47
C ASP A 6 17.92 2.63 -7.82
N LYS A 7 17.70 2.23 -9.09
CA LYS A 7 16.43 1.62 -9.51
C LYS A 7 16.20 0.27 -8.83
N LEU A 8 17.24 -0.55 -8.64
CA LEU A 8 17.13 -1.81 -7.91
C LEU A 8 16.74 -1.58 -6.45
N ALA A 9 17.38 -0.63 -5.77
CA ALA A 9 17.03 -0.26 -4.40
C ALA A 9 15.57 0.23 -4.30
N ILE A 10 15.09 1.00 -5.28
CA ILE A 10 13.68 1.39 -5.36
C ILE A 10 12.76 0.19 -5.59
N TYR A 11 13.12 -0.75 -6.48
CA TYR A 11 12.33 -1.97 -6.66
C TYR A 11 12.22 -2.78 -5.37
N GLU A 12 13.31 -2.92 -4.62
CA GLU A 12 13.31 -3.60 -3.31
C GLU A 12 12.45 -2.87 -2.29
N LEU A 13 12.52 -1.53 -2.24
CA LEU A 13 11.68 -0.70 -1.37
C LEU A 13 10.17 -0.83 -1.68
N ILE A 14 9.80 -0.92 -2.96
CA ILE A 14 8.40 -1.13 -3.33
C ILE A 14 7.97 -2.57 -3.06
N ALA A 15 8.82 -3.55 -3.36
CA ALA A 15 8.54 -4.97 -3.14
C ALA A 15 8.39 -5.33 -1.65
N SER A 16 9.06 -4.58 -0.76
CA SER A 16 8.94 -4.76 0.70
C SER A 16 7.67 -4.12 1.29
N HIS A 17 7.01 -3.22 0.56
CA HIS A 17 5.82 -2.53 1.07
C HIS A 17 4.69 -3.49 1.42
N PRO A 18 4.26 -4.44 0.54
CA PRO A 18 3.24 -5.43 0.87
C PRO A 18 3.56 -6.29 2.10
N PRO A 19 4.69 -7.03 2.17
CA PRO A 19 4.96 -7.89 3.31
C PRO A 19 5.10 -7.09 4.62
N SER A 20 5.62 -5.86 4.58
CA SER A 20 5.66 -5.02 5.80
C SER A 20 4.29 -4.61 6.31
N ALA A 21 3.31 -4.38 5.42
CA ALA A 21 1.93 -4.11 5.80
C ALA A 21 1.24 -5.39 6.31
N ASP A 22 1.34 -6.49 5.54
CA ASP A 22 0.67 -7.77 5.82
C ASP A 22 1.15 -8.46 7.09
N THR A 23 2.32 -8.08 7.60
CA THR A 23 2.88 -8.58 8.86
C THR A 23 2.82 -7.57 10.00
N GLY A 24 2.32 -6.35 9.76
CA GLY A 24 2.37 -5.27 10.74
C GLY A 24 3.82 -4.93 11.15
N HIS A 25 4.79 -4.94 10.24
CA HIS A 25 6.19 -4.72 10.57
C HIS A 25 6.53 -3.21 10.73
N ALA A 26 6.03 -2.60 11.80
CA ALA A 26 6.13 -1.16 12.06
C ALA A 26 7.57 -0.62 12.05
N HIS A 27 8.54 -1.37 12.58
CA HIS A 27 9.95 -0.95 12.58
C HIS A 27 10.51 -0.76 11.16
N TYR A 28 10.11 -1.61 10.21
CA TYR A 28 10.54 -1.49 8.82
C TYR A 28 9.87 -0.28 8.17
N ARG A 29 8.56 -0.11 8.42
CA ARG A 29 7.79 1.06 8.00
C ARG A 29 8.46 2.35 8.45
N LEU A 30 8.87 2.43 9.72
CA LEU A 30 9.57 3.58 10.28
C LEU A 30 10.90 3.87 9.54
N SER A 31 11.66 2.83 9.20
CA SER A 31 12.93 2.99 8.46
C SER A 31 12.78 3.35 6.98
N ALA A 32 11.61 3.09 6.39
CA ALA A 32 11.35 3.26 4.96
C ALA A 32 10.80 4.66 4.61
N TYR A 33 10.31 5.41 5.60
CA TYR A 33 9.73 6.74 5.42
C TYR A 33 10.63 7.81 6.02
N GLN A 34 10.64 8.99 5.39
CA GLN A 34 11.25 10.18 5.96
C GLN A 34 10.48 10.68 7.19
N ASP A 35 11.17 11.36 8.10
CA ASP A 35 10.60 11.89 9.34
C ASP A 35 9.34 12.73 9.10
N ASP A 36 9.28 13.47 7.99
CA ASP A 36 8.18 14.33 7.54
C ASP A 36 7.36 13.73 6.38
N GLY A 37 7.51 12.44 6.08
CA GLY A 37 6.82 11.77 4.99
C GLY A 37 5.29 11.79 5.13
N VAL A 38 4.59 11.68 4.00
CA VAL A 38 3.12 11.69 3.95
C VAL A 38 2.61 10.36 3.42
N PHE A 39 1.65 9.76 4.12
CA PHE A 39 0.86 8.64 3.62
C PHE A 39 -0.56 9.12 3.32
N ASP A 40 -0.81 9.45 2.06
CA ASP A 40 -2.11 9.92 1.57
C ASP A 40 -2.86 8.78 0.85
N ARG A 41 -4.14 8.60 1.18
CA ARG A 41 -5.04 7.62 0.56
C ARG A 41 -6.23 8.29 -0.16
N GLY A 42 -6.19 9.60 -0.32
CA GLY A 42 -7.26 10.40 -0.88
C GLY A 42 -8.19 10.99 0.18
N PRO A 43 -9.06 11.94 -0.23
CA PRO A 43 -9.78 12.84 0.68
C PRO A 43 -10.80 12.15 1.59
N THR A 44 -11.27 10.95 1.23
CA THR A 44 -12.27 10.19 1.99
C THR A 44 -11.67 9.12 2.88
N LEU A 45 -10.36 8.87 2.78
CA LEU A 45 -9.65 7.84 3.53
C LEU A 45 -8.65 8.49 4.48
N GLY A 46 -8.60 7.99 5.72
CA GLY A 46 -7.58 8.46 6.67
C GLY A 46 -6.17 8.15 6.16
N GLY A 47 -5.28 9.13 6.26
CA GLY A 47 -3.84 9.03 6.01
C GLY A 47 -3.01 9.15 7.30
N ALA A 48 -1.71 9.37 7.16
CA ALA A 48 -0.79 9.64 8.27
C ALA A 48 0.33 10.60 7.85
N GLN A 49 0.85 11.38 8.80
CA GLN A 49 1.89 12.38 8.59
C GLN A 49 3.08 12.10 9.51
N GLY A 50 4.26 11.97 8.92
CA GLY A 50 5.52 11.65 9.57
C GLY A 50 5.74 10.15 9.78
N ALA A 51 7.01 9.71 9.74
CA ALA A 51 7.36 8.29 9.73
C ALA A 51 6.77 7.50 10.91
N ARG A 52 6.68 8.13 12.10
CA ARG A 52 6.11 7.50 13.31
C ARG A 52 4.63 7.21 13.19
N GLU A 53 3.85 8.18 12.72
CA GLU A 53 2.40 7.99 12.53
C GLU A 53 2.12 7.01 11.40
N ILE A 54 2.93 7.01 10.35
CA ILE A 54 2.84 6.04 9.25
C ILE A 54 3.14 4.62 9.74
N ALA A 55 4.14 4.44 10.61
CA ALA A 55 4.44 3.16 11.24
C ALA A 55 3.31 2.71 12.19
N ALA A 56 2.76 3.63 12.99
CA ALA A 56 1.62 3.35 13.87
C ALA A 56 0.35 3.01 13.07
N PHE A 57 0.19 3.56 11.86
CA PHE A 57 -0.96 3.32 10.99
C PHE A 57 -1.18 1.83 10.70
N ILE A 58 -0.11 1.07 10.51
CA ILE A 58 -0.19 -0.37 10.26
C ILE A 58 -0.27 -1.23 11.52
N GLN A 59 -0.23 -0.62 12.71
CA GLN A 59 -0.42 -1.28 14.01
C GLN A 59 -1.83 -1.13 14.56
N ARG A 60 -2.71 -0.45 13.82
CA ARG A 60 -4.06 -0.20 14.28
C ARG A 60 -4.84 -1.52 14.44
N PRO A 61 -5.73 -1.65 15.44
CA PRO A 61 -6.51 -2.86 15.66
C PRO A 61 -7.30 -3.31 14.44
N GLU A 62 -7.80 -2.36 13.63
CA GLU A 62 -8.55 -2.70 12.42
C GLU A 62 -7.65 -3.34 11.34
N HIS A 63 -6.38 -2.94 11.26
CA HIS A 63 -5.43 -3.57 10.34
C HIS A 63 -5.00 -4.95 10.86
N GLU A 64 -4.75 -5.10 12.17
CA GLU A 64 -4.46 -6.41 12.76
C GLU A 64 -5.61 -7.41 12.49
N ALA A 65 -6.87 -6.97 12.69
CA ALA A 65 -8.04 -7.77 12.39
C ALA A 65 -8.11 -8.17 10.91
N ALA A 66 -7.78 -7.26 10.00
CA ALA A 66 -7.72 -7.54 8.56
C ALA A 66 -6.63 -8.57 8.22
N ILE A 67 -5.42 -8.44 8.78
CA ILE A 67 -4.32 -9.42 8.62
C ILE A 67 -4.78 -10.81 9.07
N ARG A 68 -5.36 -10.91 10.27
CA ARG A 68 -5.91 -12.18 10.79
C ARG A 68 -7.05 -12.73 9.94
N GLY A 69 -7.78 -11.85 9.26
CA GLY A 69 -8.81 -12.17 8.28
C GLY A 69 -8.28 -12.64 6.92
N GLY A 70 -6.96 -12.71 6.71
CA GLY A 70 -6.36 -13.14 5.44
C GLY A 70 -6.17 -12.02 4.42
N LEU A 71 -5.91 -10.79 4.88
CA LEU A 71 -5.48 -9.68 4.05
C LEU A 71 -4.14 -10.01 3.36
N ALA A 72 -4.02 -9.65 2.09
CA ALA A 72 -2.74 -9.65 1.38
C ALA A 72 -2.68 -8.48 0.40
N HIS A 73 -1.51 -7.82 0.35
CA HIS A 73 -1.22 -6.77 -0.61
C HIS A 73 -0.36 -7.32 -1.76
N PHE A 74 -0.61 -6.82 -2.96
CA PHE A 74 0.18 -7.11 -4.15
C PHE A 74 0.50 -5.80 -4.86
N THR A 75 1.79 -5.53 -5.04
CA THR A 75 2.26 -4.42 -5.86
C THR A 75 2.63 -4.92 -7.25
N GLY A 76 2.16 -4.25 -8.28
CA GLY A 76 2.63 -4.47 -9.65
C GLY A 76 4.08 -4.01 -9.84
N LEU A 77 4.66 -4.32 -11.00
CA LEU A 77 5.96 -3.80 -11.40
C LEU A 77 5.88 -2.26 -11.48
N PRO A 78 6.65 -1.51 -10.66
CA PRO A 78 6.54 -0.06 -10.66
C PRO A 78 7.21 0.57 -11.89
N LEU A 79 6.61 1.65 -12.38
CA LEU A 79 7.26 2.59 -13.28
C LEU A 79 8.09 3.58 -12.46
N ILE A 80 9.40 3.62 -12.71
CA ILE A 80 10.37 4.46 -11.98
C ILE A 80 10.89 5.58 -12.88
N ASP A 81 10.53 6.82 -12.56
CA ASP A 81 11.08 8.05 -13.11
C ASP A 81 12.11 8.63 -12.11
N LEU A 82 13.40 8.32 -12.35
CA LEU A 82 14.52 8.74 -11.50
C LEU A 82 15.15 10.03 -12.05
N ARG A 83 15.23 11.05 -11.20
CA ARG A 83 15.69 12.41 -11.50
C ARG A 83 16.76 12.83 -10.49
N GLY A 84 18.01 12.47 -10.77
CA GLY A 84 19.11 12.74 -9.83
C GLY A 84 18.97 11.90 -8.56
N ASP A 85 18.71 12.56 -7.44
CA ASP A 85 18.51 11.97 -6.10
C ASP A 85 17.03 11.77 -5.73
N GLN A 86 16.11 12.14 -6.62
CA GLN A 86 14.67 11.99 -6.40
C GLN A 86 14.06 11.00 -7.40
N ALA A 87 13.07 10.23 -6.97
CA ALA A 87 12.32 9.34 -7.85
C ALA A 87 10.82 9.50 -7.66
N ILE A 88 10.09 9.49 -8.78
CA ILE A 88 8.64 9.31 -8.79
C ILE A 88 8.38 7.86 -9.18
N VAL A 89 7.65 7.16 -8.31
CA VAL A 89 7.41 5.72 -8.46
C VAL A 89 5.90 5.48 -8.50
N THR A 90 5.42 4.91 -9.59
CA THR A 90 3.99 4.62 -9.79
C THR A 90 3.79 3.12 -9.94
N SER A 91 2.89 2.55 -9.16
CA SER A 91 2.51 1.13 -9.28
C SER A 91 1.03 0.92 -8.98
N TYR A 92 0.51 -0.20 -9.45
CA TYR A 92 -0.79 -0.70 -9.00
C TYR A 92 -0.63 -1.40 -7.65
N LEU A 93 -1.53 -1.08 -6.72
CA LEU A 93 -1.70 -1.82 -5.48
C LEU A 93 -3.03 -2.57 -5.54
N MET A 94 -2.96 -3.89 -5.48
CA MET A 94 -4.12 -4.75 -5.30
C MET A 94 -4.14 -5.23 -3.86
N ILE A 95 -5.31 -5.16 -3.24
CA ILE A 95 -5.54 -5.68 -1.90
C ILE A 95 -6.60 -6.76 -2.04
N VAL A 96 -6.28 -7.95 -1.55
CA VAL A 96 -7.22 -9.06 -1.48
C VAL A 96 -7.43 -9.44 -0.02
N HIS A 97 -8.59 -10.01 0.27
CA HIS A 97 -8.86 -10.62 1.56
C HIS A 97 -9.49 -11.99 1.31
N LEU A 98 -9.26 -12.93 2.24
CA LEU A 98 -9.93 -14.22 2.21
C LEU A 98 -11.44 -14.01 2.46
N ASP A 99 -12.27 -14.53 1.57
CA ASP A 99 -13.70 -14.67 1.82
C ASP A 99 -13.93 -15.96 2.61
N HIS A 100 -14.23 -15.81 3.90
CA HIS A 100 -14.43 -16.95 4.82
C HIS A 100 -15.75 -17.68 4.59
N GLU A 101 -16.73 -17.05 3.93
CA GLU A 101 -18.03 -17.67 3.65
C GLU A 101 -18.02 -18.44 2.32
N GLY A 102 -17.20 -17.99 1.36
CA GLY A 102 -17.09 -18.60 0.03
C GLY A 102 -18.40 -18.59 -0.77
N ALA A 103 -19.37 -17.75 -0.38
CA ALA A 103 -20.67 -17.68 -1.02
C ALA A 103 -20.52 -17.07 -2.43
N LYS A 104 -21.23 -17.64 -3.41
CA LYS A 104 -21.25 -17.10 -4.77
C LYS A 104 -21.86 -15.69 -4.77
N ARG A 105 -21.05 -14.66 -5.03
CA ARG A 105 -21.52 -13.28 -5.22
C ARG A 105 -21.71 -13.01 -6.70
N VAL A 106 -22.92 -12.60 -7.09
CA VAL A 106 -23.21 -12.10 -8.43
C VAL A 106 -23.33 -10.58 -8.33
N TYR A 107 -22.31 -9.88 -8.80
CA TYR A 107 -22.36 -8.44 -8.91
C TYR A 107 -23.01 -8.09 -10.25
N ILE A 108 -24.27 -7.66 -10.22
CA ILE A 108 -24.91 -7.05 -11.39
C ILE A 108 -24.47 -5.59 -11.39
N THR A 109 -23.54 -5.24 -12.28
CA THR A 109 -23.16 -3.84 -12.52
C THR A 109 -24.24 -3.18 -13.39
N GLY A 110 -25.39 -2.90 -12.78
CA GLY A 110 -26.41 -2.06 -13.38
C GLY A 110 -25.95 -0.60 -13.32
N ALA A 111 -25.82 0.06 -14.48
CA ALA A 111 -25.75 1.51 -14.51
C ALA A 111 -26.98 2.05 -13.79
N LEU A 112 -26.78 2.79 -12.70
CA LEU A 112 -27.82 3.65 -12.12
C LEU A 112 -28.08 4.78 -13.13
N GLY A 113 -28.82 4.46 -14.19
CA GLY A 113 -29.50 5.44 -15.02
C GLY A 113 -30.65 5.99 -14.18
N GLY A 114 -30.40 7.12 -13.53
CA GLY A 114 -31.46 7.92 -12.92
C GLY A 114 -32.46 8.31 -14.00
N ASN A 115 -33.75 8.18 -13.69
CA ASN A 115 -34.81 8.84 -14.43
C ASN A 115 -35.26 10.07 -13.65
N ALA A 116 -35.50 11.11 -14.45
CA ALA A 116 -35.86 12.49 -14.14
C ALA A 116 -37.12 12.65 -13.28
#